data_AF-A0A7Y2C909-F1
#
_entry.id   AF-A0A7Y2C909-F1
#
_cell.length_a   1.000
_cell.length_b   1.000
_cell.length_c   1.000
_cell.angle_alpha   90.00
_cell.angle_beta   90.00
_cell.angle_gamma   90.00
#
_symmetry.space_group_name_H-M   'P 1'
#
loop_
_entity.id
_entity.type
_entity.pdbx_description
1 polymer ?
#
loop_
_entity_poly.entity_id
_entity_poly.type
_entity_poly.pdbx_seq_one_letter_code
_entity_poly.pdbx_strand_id
1 'polypeptide(L)'
;MMGLGSALYFHKAITNPYNGKPFTRNIRPLGDVKLFLHRDTKNKDMPDRWATMRKPRIIVEHFGSGILNRFAAVLICDTDKGNQYLAQLEGPEHSRWHEEETRQWTPQQKQEAHQILAELRRFVRETLKEVRGASMAEQQDIPFLGRYLPAENEADDELAQGAASRPTGTESEDESGVKRTRSKSETVRGVARKNVRPRVEVMDDVPAPGPGPEPGPFPDPGPGPHPPGPDPRPGPNPGPGDEDEIKILSPRDVRFRAFRSGDGYRIVLQSDDELSGRLKLRAVGETGKFTVDVTEALDEVENKQLEVKPSMIDDVSLDAGVKKTLRVKIDSDTDLVLAMGG
;
A
#
# COMPACT_ATOMS: atom_id res chain seq x y z
N MET A 1 27.41 3.58 11.66
CA MET A 1 28.06 2.99 10.48
C MET A 1 27.08 3.18 9.34
N MET A 2 27.36 4.07 8.38
CA MET A 2 26.45 4.31 7.26
C MET A 2 26.39 3.03 6.42
N GLY A 3 25.20 2.46 6.26
CA GLY A 3 25.02 1.24 5.46
C GLY A 3 25.54 1.47 4.04
N LEU A 4 26.42 0.60 3.57
CA LEU A 4 26.82 0.55 2.17
C LEU A 4 25.55 0.45 1.32
N GLY A 5 25.40 1.32 0.32
CA GLY A 5 24.21 1.38 -0.53
C GLY A 5 23.87 0.03 -1.16
N SER A 6 22.59 -0.17 -1.49
CA SER A 6 22.03 -1.39 -2.10
C SER A 6 22.85 -1.90 -3.30
N ALA A 7 23.47 -1.00 -4.06
CA ALA A 7 24.33 -1.31 -5.21
C ALA A 7 25.48 -2.29 -4.89
N LEU A 8 26.11 -2.19 -3.71
CA LEU A 8 27.16 -3.13 -3.32
C LEU A 8 26.62 -4.57 -3.28
N TYR A 9 25.44 -4.74 -2.68
CA TYR A 9 24.83 -6.05 -2.50
C TYR A 9 24.28 -6.61 -3.82
N PHE A 10 23.86 -5.75 -4.74
CA PHE A 10 23.54 -6.16 -6.12
C PHE A 10 24.77 -6.64 -6.89
N HIS A 11 25.91 -5.97 -6.75
CA HIS A 11 27.17 -6.47 -7.31
C HIS A 11 27.56 -7.84 -6.70
N LYS A 12 27.36 -8.03 -5.39
CA LYS A 12 27.56 -9.32 -4.72
C LYS A 12 26.62 -10.40 -5.26
N ALA A 13 25.37 -10.09 -5.59
CA ALA A 13 24.46 -11.04 -6.21
C ALA A 13 24.96 -11.53 -7.57
N ILE A 14 25.54 -10.64 -8.37
CA ILE A 14 26.09 -11.00 -9.69
C ILE A 14 27.38 -11.83 -9.54
N THR A 15 28.26 -11.47 -8.61
CA THR A 15 29.58 -12.10 -8.44
C THR A 15 29.57 -13.37 -7.60
N ASN A 16 28.72 -13.42 -6.58
CA ASN A 16 28.54 -14.56 -5.69
C ASN A 16 27.05 -14.85 -5.47
N PRO A 17 26.36 -15.38 -6.50
CA PRO A 17 24.96 -15.72 -6.40
C PRO A 17 24.73 -16.88 -5.42
N TYR A 18 23.53 -16.90 -4.85
CA TYR A 18 22.98 -17.95 -4.01
C TYR A 18 23.07 -19.28 -4.74
N ASN A 19 23.58 -20.32 -4.07
CA ASN A 19 23.90 -21.62 -4.68
C ASN A 19 24.88 -21.57 -5.88
N GLY A 20 25.62 -20.46 -6.06
CA GLY A 20 26.65 -20.31 -7.09
C GLY A 20 26.13 -20.13 -8.52
N LYS A 21 24.82 -20.07 -8.75
CA LYS A 21 24.22 -19.91 -10.10
C LYS A 21 22.98 -19.00 -10.07
N PRO A 22 22.71 -18.27 -11.16
CA PRO A 22 21.46 -17.51 -11.30
C PRO A 22 20.28 -18.43 -11.60
N PHE A 23 19.10 -18.04 -11.13
CA PHE A 23 17.84 -18.64 -11.55
C PHE A 23 17.50 -18.13 -12.95
N THR A 24 17.13 -19.02 -13.87
CA THR A 24 16.89 -18.65 -15.27
C THR A 24 15.48 -19.07 -15.69
N ARG A 25 14.77 -18.18 -16.40
CA ARG A 25 13.45 -18.47 -16.97
C ARG A 25 13.35 -17.87 -18.36
N ASN A 26 12.81 -18.63 -19.30
CA ASN A 26 12.48 -18.13 -20.62
C ASN A 26 11.11 -17.45 -20.59
N ILE A 27 11.05 -16.17 -20.96
CA ILE A 27 9.81 -15.38 -21.02
C ILE A 27 9.70 -14.84 -22.44
N ARG A 28 8.64 -15.20 -23.17
CA ARG A 28 8.42 -14.70 -24.53
C ARG A 28 7.76 -13.32 -24.46
N PRO A 29 8.16 -12.34 -25.29
CA PRO A 29 9.20 -12.37 -26.34
C PRO A 29 10.63 -12.05 -25.86
N LEU A 30 10.84 -11.79 -24.56
CA LEU A 30 12.12 -11.33 -23.99
C LEU A 30 13.29 -12.33 -24.13
N GLY A 31 13.02 -13.63 -24.18
CA GLY A 31 14.02 -14.69 -24.16
C GLY A 31 14.41 -15.06 -22.73
N ASP A 32 15.70 -15.36 -22.51
CA ASP A 32 16.17 -15.84 -21.21
C ASP A 32 16.42 -14.70 -20.23
N VAL A 33 15.69 -14.73 -19.12
CA VAL A 33 15.81 -13.78 -18.02
C VAL A 33 16.47 -14.48 -16.84
N LYS A 34 17.46 -13.81 -16.25
CA LYS A 34 18.27 -14.35 -15.15
C LYS A 34 18.04 -13.53 -13.89
N LEU A 35 17.79 -14.19 -12.77
CA LEU A 35 17.74 -13.60 -11.44
C LEU A 35 18.96 -14.04 -10.64
N PHE A 36 19.83 -13.08 -10.35
CA PHE A 36 20.97 -13.24 -9.46
C PHE A 36 20.54 -12.87 -8.05
N LEU A 37 20.61 -13.80 -7.11
CA LEU A 37 20.22 -13.58 -5.72
C LEU A 37 21.46 -13.66 -4.83
N HIS A 38 21.60 -12.78 -3.86
CA HIS A 38 22.53 -12.91 -2.75
C HIS A 38 21.76 -12.91 -1.45
N ARG A 39 22.11 -13.80 -0.53
CA ARG A 39 21.50 -13.87 0.79
C ARG A 39 22.58 -14.08 1.84
N ASP A 40 22.51 -13.30 2.91
CA ASP A 40 23.38 -13.44 4.06
C ASP A 40 22.55 -13.25 5.33
N THR A 41 22.16 -14.38 5.95
CA THR A 41 21.33 -14.36 7.14
C THR A 41 22.05 -13.79 8.37
N LYS A 42 23.37 -13.63 8.36
CA LYS A 42 24.11 -13.07 9.50
C LYS A 42 24.23 -11.55 9.39
N ASN A 43 24.22 -11.01 8.18
CA ASN A 43 24.35 -9.58 7.94
C ASN A 43 23.01 -8.84 8.12
N LYS A 44 22.95 -7.94 9.10
CA LYS A 44 21.75 -7.13 9.41
C LYS A 44 21.58 -5.92 8.48
N ASP A 45 22.63 -5.49 7.79
CA ASP A 45 22.63 -4.32 6.90
C ASP A 45 22.16 -4.65 5.47
N MET A 46 21.62 -5.85 5.27
CA MET A 46 21.17 -6.32 3.98
C MET A 46 19.85 -5.63 3.60
N PRO A 47 19.67 -5.20 2.33
CA PRO A 47 18.66 -4.20 2.00
C PRO A 47 17.22 -4.74 1.85
N ASP A 48 17.03 -6.07 1.79
CA ASP A 48 15.73 -6.74 1.57
C ASP A 48 15.03 -6.26 0.28
N ARG A 49 15.83 -6.12 -0.77
CA ARG A 49 15.42 -5.50 -2.03
C ARG A 49 15.94 -6.26 -3.23
N TRP A 50 15.26 -6.06 -4.34
CA TRP A 50 15.73 -6.50 -5.65
C TRP A 50 15.65 -5.35 -6.65
N ALA A 51 16.39 -5.46 -7.73
CA ALA A 51 16.39 -4.46 -8.79
C ALA A 51 16.33 -5.11 -10.17
N THR A 52 15.78 -4.38 -11.13
CA THR A 52 15.86 -4.74 -12.55
C THR A 52 17.02 -4.02 -13.20
N MET A 53 17.75 -4.72 -14.06
CA MET A 53 18.85 -4.16 -14.82
C MET A 53 18.72 -4.54 -16.29
N ARG A 54 19.11 -3.59 -17.15
CA ARG A 54 19.25 -3.80 -18.60
C ARG A 54 20.69 -3.61 -19.04
N LYS A 55 21.07 -4.06 -20.23
CA LYS A 55 22.39 -3.82 -20.83
C LYS A 55 22.60 -2.30 -21.03
N PRO A 56 23.76 -1.72 -20.67
CA PRO A 56 25.02 -2.36 -20.23
C PRO A 56 25.19 -2.50 -18.69
N ARG A 57 24.15 -2.94 -17.96
CA ARG A 57 24.04 -2.98 -16.48
C ARG A 57 23.60 -1.66 -15.86
N ILE A 58 22.62 -1.01 -16.46
CA ILE A 58 21.93 0.14 -15.87
C ILE A 58 20.81 -0.39 -14.98
N ILE A 59 20.75 0.08 -13.73
CA ILE A 59 19.62 -0.17 -12.83
C ILE A 59 18.45 0.67 -13.31
N VAL A 60 17.32 0.02 -13.54
CA VAL A 60 16.09 0.68 -13.96
C VAL A 60 15.23 0.97 -12.74
N GLU A 61 14.87 -0.05 -11.98
CA GLU A 61 13.93 0.09 -10.86
C GLU A 61 14.35 -0.75 -9.65
N HIS A 62 14.03 -0.27 -8.46
CA HIS A 62 14.25 -0.96 -7.19
C HIS A 62 12.91 -1.36 -6.57
N PHE A 63 12.87 -2.54 -5.98
CA PHE A 63 11.69 -3.11 -5.36
C PHE A 63 12.03 -3.64 -3.97
N GLY A 64 11.11 -3.48 -3.03
CA GLY A 64 11.17 -4.16 -1.74
C GLY A 64 10.65 -5.58 -1.85
N SER A 65 10.92 -6.42 -0.86
CA SER A 65 10.11 -7.62 -0.66
C SER A 65 10.08 -8.06 0.79
N GLY A 66 8.88 -8.33 1.31
CA GLY A 66 8.69 -9.02 2.60
C GLY A 66 8.72 -10.54 2.50
N ILE A 67 8.92 -11.10 1.30
CA ILE A 67 8.91 -12.56 1.06
C ILE A 67 10.19 -13.21 1.58
N LEU A 68 11.33 -12.56 1.42
CA LEU A 68 12.61 -13.06 1.88
C LEU A 68 13.28 -11.98 2.73
N ASN A 69 14.06 -12.39 3.72
CA ASN A 69 14.83 -11.47 4.54
C ASN A 69 16.33 -11.67 4.33
N ARG A 70 17.05 -10.62 4.65
CA ARG A 70 18.48 -10.43 4.51
C ARG A 70 19.00 -10.83 3.13
N PHE A 71 18.43 -10.22 2.10
CA PHE A 71 18.77 -10.52 0.71
C PHE A 71 18.95 -9.27 -0.17
N ALA A 72 19.64 -9.48 -1.30
CA ALA A 72 19.70 -8.54 -2.41
C ALA A 72 19.62 -9.34 -3.72
N ALA A 73 18.80 -8.92 -4.68
CA ALA A 73 18.70 -9.61 -5.97
C ALA A 73 18.71 -8.67 -7.17
N VAL A 74 19.15 -9.19 -8.32
CA VAL A 74 19.21 -8.47 -9.59
C VAL A 74 18.60 -9.32 -10.69
N LEU A 75 17.56 -8.81 -11.33
CA LEU A 75 16.98 -9.39 -12.53
C LEU A 75 17.63 -8.77 -13.78
N ILE A 76 18.18 -9.61 -14.65
CA ILE A 76 18.87 -9.20 -15.87
C ILE A 76 18.26 -9.94 -17.07
N CYS A 77 17.92 -9.20 -18.13
CA CYS A 77 17.63 -9.76 -19.45
C CYS A 77 18.79 -9.43 -20.40
N ASP A 78 19.62 -10.43 -20.71
CA ASP A 78 20.81 -10.27 -21.56
C ASP A 78 20.53 -10.50 -23.05
N THR A 79 19.36 -11.04 -23.40
CA THR A 79 19.00 -11.29 -24.79
C THR A 79 18.89 -9.98 -25.55
N ASP A 80 19.53 -9.85 -26.72
CA ASP A 80 19.53 -8.58 -27.46
C ASP A 80 18.10 -8.12 -27.82
N LYS A 81 17.22 -9.05 -28.22
CA LYS A 81 15.79 -8.77 -28.48
C LYS A 81 15.05 -8.31 -27.21
N GLY A 82 15.25 -9.01 -26.09
CA GLY A 82 14.59 -8.67 -24.83
C GLY A 82 15.08 -7.33 -24.26
N ASN A 83 16.38 -7.05 -24.37
CA ASN A 83 16.95 -5.78 -23.98
C ASN A 83 16.40 -4.61 -24.82
N GLN A 84 16.27 -4.78 -26.14
CA GLN A 84 15.65 -3.78 -27.02
C GLN A 84 14.16 -3.58 -26.71
N TYR A 85 13.45 -4.64 -26.35
CA TYR A 85 12.05 -4.58 -25.94
C TYR A 85 11.89 -3.78 -24.63
N LEU A 86 12.67 -4.14 -23.60
CA LEU A 86 12.63 -3.46 -22.30
C LEU A 86 13.07 -2.00 -22.38
N ALA A 87 14.04 -1.68 -23.25
CA ALA A 87 14.47 -0.30 -23.47
C ALA A 87 13.36 0.60 -24.05
N GLN A 88 12.40 0.05 -24.79
CA GLN A 88 11.25 0.82 -25.30
C GLN A 88 10.22 1.15 -24.21
N LEU A 89 10.16 0.34 -23.15
CA LEU A 89 9.28 0.54 -22.00
C LEU A 89 9.86 1.52 -20.98
N GLU A 90 11.05 2.04 -21.24
CA GLU A 90 11.80 2.86 -20.29
C GLU A 90 11.68 4.35 -20.63
N GLY A 91 11.34 5.15 -19.62
CA GLY A 91 11.31 6.60 -19.75
C GLY A 91 12.73 7.20 -19.85
N PRO A 92 12.85 8.50 -20.20
CA PRO A 92 14.13 9.21 -20.33
C PRO A 92 15.01 9.18 -19.06
N GLU A 93 14.38 9.10 -17.89
CA GLU A 93 15.07 9.06 -16.59
C GLU A 93 15.59 7.67 -16.20
N HIS A 94 15.27 6.63 -16.99
CA HIS A 94 15.71 5.27 -16.74
C HIS A 94 15.30 4.72 -15.36
N SER A 95 14.12 5.12 -14.88
CA SER A 95 13.67 4.90 -13.49
C SER A 95 12.57 3.85 -13.30
N ARG A 96 11.92 3.43 -14.40
CA ARG A 96 10.87 2.40 -14.40
C ARG A 96 10.64 1.83 -15.79
N TRP A 97 10.07 0.62 -15.85
CA TRP A 97 9.46 0.09 -17.07
C TRP A 97 7.94 0.27 -17.01
N HIS A 98 7.37 0.89 -18.03
CA HIS A 98 5.94 1.16 -18.11
C HIS A 98 5.43 1.16 -19.56
N GLU A 99 4.25 0.59 -19.79
CA GLU A 99 3.62 0.48 -21.10
C GLU A 99 3.27 1.85 -21.71
N GLU A 100 3.03 2.88 -20.88
CA GLU A 100 2.71 4.23 -21.36
C GLU A 100 3.89 4.94 -22.04
N GLU A 101 5.12 4.51 -21.78
CA GLU A 101 6.31 5.05 -22.45
C GLU A 101 6.32 4.69 -23.95
N THR A 102 5.58 3.64 -24.33
CA THR A 102 5.45 3.18 -25.73
C THR A 102 4.30 3.86 -26.47
N ARG A 103 4.48 5.13 -26.85
CA ARG A 103 3.42 5.92 -27.52
C ARG A 103 2.98 5.34 -28.87
N GLN A 104 3.90 4.78 -29.65
CA GLN A 104 3.63 4.22 -30.97
C GLN A 104 3.02 2.80 -30.96
N TRP A 105 2.83 2.19 -29.78
CA TRP A 105 2.31 0.82 -29.68
C TRP A 105 0.79 0.78 -29.68
N THR A 106 0.24 -0.31 -30.25
CA THR A 106 -1.20 -0.57 -30.22
C THR A 106 -1.67 -0.91 -28.80
N PRO A 107 -2.98 -0.76 -28.49
CA PRO A 107 -3.53 -1.16 -27.19
C PRO A 107 -3.22 -2.63 -26.84
N GLN A 108 -3.23 -3.52 -27.82
CA GLN A 108 -2.92 -4.94 -27.63
C GLN A 108 -1.45 -5.14 -27.22
N GLN A 109 -0.52 -4.42 -27.85
CA GLN A 109 0.91 -4.50 -27.51
C GLN A 109 1.19 -3.94 -26.11
N LYS A 110 0.46 -2.90 -25.69
CA LYS A 110 0.56 -2.36 -24.31
C LYS A 110 0.06 -3.37 -23.28
N GLN A 111 -1.04 -4.06 -23.57
CA GLN A 111 -1.54 -5.13 -22.71
C GLN A 111 -0.56 -6.31 -22.64
N GLU A 112 0.06 -6.68 -23.75
CA GLU A 112 1.12 -7.70 -23.78
C GLU A 112 2.31 -7.28 -22.91
N ALA A 113 2.80 -6.05 -23.03
CA ALA A 113 3.85 -5.51 -22.17
C ALA A 113 3.48 -5.57 -20.69
N HIS A 114 2.26 -5.19 -20.34
CA HIS A 114 1.77 -5.27 -18.96
C HIS A 114 1.82 -6.70 -18.43
N GLN A 115 1.38 -7.69 -19.23
CA GLN A 115 1.43 -9.10 -18.88
C GLN A 115 2.88 -9.60 -18.72
N ILE A 116 3.80 -9.19 -19.58
CA ILE A 116 5.22 -9.54 -19.52
C ILE A 116 5.87 -8.95 -18.26
N LEU A 117 5.62 -7.67 -17.94
CA LEU A 117 6.13 -7.05 -16.72
C LEU A 117 5.58 -7.75 -15.46
N ALA A 118 4.30 -8.14 -15.49
CA ALA A 118 3.70 -8.94 -14.43
C ALA A 118 4.32 -10.33 -14.31
N GLU A 119 4.68 -10.98 -15.44
CA GLU A 119 5.39 -12.27 -15.46
C GLU A 119 6.80 -12.15 -14.88
N LEU A 120 7.56 -11.10 -15.20
CA LEU A 120 8.87 -10.84 -14.59
C LEU A 120 8.76 -10.72 -13.07
N ARG A 121 7.82 -9.91 -12.59
CA ARG A 121 7.56 -9.76 -11.15
C ARG A 121 7.12 -11.07 -10.50
N ARG A 122 6.34 -11.90 -11.20
CA ARG A 122 5.92 -13.23 -10.74
C ARG A 122 7.11 -14.17 -10.60
N PHE A 123 7.98 -14.23 -11.61
CA PHE A 123 9.20 -15.03 -11.58
C PHE A 123 10.09 -14.69 -10.36
N VAL A 124 10.28 -13.41 -10.07
CA VAL A 124 11.04 -13.00 -8.87
C VAL A 124 10.35 -13.47 -7.59
N ARG A 125 9.05 -13.22 -7.44
CA ARG A 125 8.30 -13.64 -6.24
C ARG A 125 8.33 -15.14 -6.02
N GLU A 126 8.16 -15.94 -7.08
CA GLU A 126 8.25 -17.42 -7.02
C GLU A 126 9.62 -17.87 -6.54
N THR A 127 10.70 -17.30 -7.12
CA THR A 127 12.07 -17.63 -6.73
C THR A 127 12.36 -17.26 -5.27
N LEU A 128 11.90 -16.09 -4.82
CA LEU A 128 12.07 -15.68 -3.41
C LEU A 128 11.30 -16.60 -2.44
N LYS A 129 10.10 -17.06 -2.83
CA LYS A 129 9.32 -18.03 -2.05
C LYS A 129 10.01 -19.39 -1.99
N GLU A 130 10.55 -19.87 -3.10
CA GLU A 130 11.31 -21.12 -3.16
C GLU A 130 12.51 -21.08 -2.21
N VAL A 131 13.30 -20.00 -2.25
CA VAL A 131 14.46 -19.83 -1.37
C VAL A 131 14.05 -19.69 0.11
N ARG A 132 12.90 -19.05 0.39
CA ARG A 132 12.34 -19.03 1.76
C ARG A 132 11.92 -20.43 2.21
N GLY A 133 11.22 -21.18 1.36
CA GLY A 133 10.70 -22.52 1.65
C GLY A 133 11.82 -23.53 1.89
N ALA A 134 12.86 -23.53 1.04
CA ALA A 134 14.07 -24.33 1.23
C ALA A 134 14.74 -24.03 2.59
N SER A 135 14.75 -22.76 3.00
CA SER A 135 15.29 -22.33 4.29
C SER A 135 14.42 -22.70 5.50
N MET A 136 13.13 -22.95 5.33
CA MET A 136 12.23 -23.40 6.40
C MET A 136 12.25 -24.93 6.54
N ALA A 137 12.42 -25.67 5.44
CA ALA A 137 12.57 -27.13 5.46
C ALA A 137 13.83 -27.58 6.22
N GLU A 138 14.88 -26.74 6.27
CA GLU A 138 16.05 -26.98 7.12
C GLU A 138 15.79 -26.72 8.62
N GLN A 139 14.66 -26.12 8.98
CA GLN A 139 14.34 -25.74 10.36
C GLN A 139 13.59 -26.86 11.09
N GLN A 140 14.37 -27.88 11.45
CA GLN A 140 14.22 -28.85 12.55
C GLN A 140 12.80 -29.21 13.01
N ASP A 141 12.36 -30.41 12.62
CA ASP A 141 11.43 -31.19 13.42
C ASP A 141 12.07 -31.41 14.80
N ILE A 142 11.48 -30.85 15.86
CA ILE A 142 11.91 -31.11 17.25
C ILE A 142 11.21 -32.41 17.65
N PRO A 143 11.93 -33.52 17.78
CA PRO A 143 11.31 -34.78 18.19
C PRO A 143 10.55 -34.53 19.49
N PHE A 144 9.33 -35.05 19.57
CA PHE A 144 8.44 -34.93 20.72
C PHE A 144 7.76 -33.56 20.93
N LEU A 145 7.89 -32.55 20.06
CA LEU A 145 7.12 -31.31 20.22
C LEU A 145 5.60 -31.54 20.05
N GLY A 146 5.22 -32.51 19.22
CA GLY A 146 3.83 -32.91 19.01
C GLY A 146 3.09 -33.41 20.27
N ARG A 147 3.81 -33.90 21.30
CA ARG A 147 3.18 -34.34 22.58
C ARG A 147 2.78 -33.18 23.50
N TYR A 148 3.31 -31.99 23.23
CA TYR A 148 3.05 -30.78 24.01
C TYR A 148 2.19 -29.78 23.24
N LEU A 149 1.96 -30.03 21.95
CA LEU A 149 0.88 -29.36 21.25
C LEU A 149 -0.43 -29.95 21.81
N PRO A 150 -1.37 -29.10 22.25
CA PRO A 150 -2.69 -29.58 22.58
C PRO A 150 -3.20 -30.33 21.36
N ALA A 151 -3.60 -31.59 21.53
CA ALA A 151 -4.18 -32.37 20.46
C ALA A 151 -5.27 -31.51 19.82
N GLU A 152 -5.18 -31.27 18.52
CA GLU A 152 -6.32 -30.75 17.79
C GLU A 152 -7.45 -31.74 18.08
N ASN A 153 -8.50 -31.25 18.73
CA ASN A 153 -9.67 -32.04 19.02
C ASN A 153 -10.14 -32.66 17.69
N GLU A 154 -9.88 -33.96 17.50
CA GLU A 154 -10.71 -34.82 16.69
C GLU A 154 -12.08 -34.87 17.39
N ALA A 155 -12.85 -33.81 17.20
CA ALA A 155 -14.25 -33.75 17.59
C ALA A 155 -15.08 -34.07 16.35
N ASP A 156 -15.11 -35.35 16.01
CA ASP A 156 -16.22 -36.01 15.33
C ASP A 156 -16.03 -37.52 15.57
N ASP A 157 -16.43 -38.00 16.76
CA ASP A 157 -17.58 -38.90 16.90
C ASP A 157 -17.79 -39.33 18.35
N GLU A 158 -19.06 -39.57 18.67
CA GLU A 158 -19.62 -40.27 19.84
C GLU A 158 -19.77 -39.55 21.20
N LEU A 159 -21.04 -39.18 21.41
CA LEU A 159 -21.76 -38.93 22.65
C LEU A 159 -21.40 -39.88 23.81
N ALA A 160 -21.04 -39.33 24.96
CA ALA A 160 -21.34 -39.92 26.26
C ALA A 160 -21.57 -38.86 27.34
N GLN A 161 -22.61 -39.11 28.12
CA GLN A 161 -23.27 -38.20 29.06
C GLN A 161 -22.41 -37.79 30.27
N GLY A 162 -22.54 -36.52 30.65
CA GLY A 162 -22.76 -36.09 32.03
C GLY A 162 -21.56 -36.08 32.99
N ALA A 163 -21.17 -34.89 33.44
CA ALA A 163 -21.32 -34.49 34.84
C ALA A 163 -20.64 -33.13 35.12
N ALA A 164 -21.43 -32.21 35.67
CA ALA A 164 -21.04 -31.22 36.66
C ALA A 164 -20.00 -30.15 36.25
N SER A 165 -20.55 -29.01 35.83
CA SER A 165 -20.14 -27.67 36.24
C SER A 165 -19.37 -27.63 37.56
N ARG A 166 -18.10 -27.20 37.51
CA ARG A 166 -17.41 -26.51 38.61
C ARG A 166 -16.11 -25.87 38.12
N PRO A 167 -16.00 -24.53 38.07
CA PRO A 167 -14.70 -23.88 37.95
C PRO A 167 -14.00 -23.97 39.31
N THR A 168 -12.92 -24.74 39.40
CA THR A 168 -12.00 -24.65 40.54
C THR A 168 -11.17 -23.39 40.37
N GLY A 169 -11.65 -22.30 41.00
CA GLY A 169 -10.87 -21.10 41.21
C GLY A 169 -9.77 -21.36 42.24
N THR A 170 -8.52 -21.32 41.78
CA THR A 170 -7.34 -21.07 42.61
C THR A 170 -6.34 -20.29 41.75
N GLU A 171 -6.27 -18.97 41.98
CA GLU A 171 -5.18 -18.13 41.50
C GLU A 171 -3.92 -18.52 42.30
N SER A 172 -2.85 -18.93 41.61
CA SER A 172 -1.54 -19.14 42.24
C SER A 172 -0.65 -17.93 42.03
N GLU A 173 0.01 -17.47 43.09
CA GLU A 173 0.85 -16.26 43.12
C GLU A 173 2.16 -16.35 42.28
N ASP A 174 2.41 -17.47 41.58
CA ASP A 174 3.61 -17.69 40.76
C ASP A 174 3.43 -17.36 39.26
N GLU A 175 2.34 -16.70 38.86
CA GLU A 175 2.16 -16.23 37.48
C GLU A 175 2.69 -14.80 37.30
N SER A 176 4.02 -14.62 37.36
CA SER A 176 4.68 -13.34 37.11
C SER A 176 4.85 -13.05 35.61
N GLY A 177 3.73 -12.96 34.89
CA GLY A 177 3.67 -12.56 33.47
C GLY A 177 3.66 -11.04 33.26
N VAL A 178 4.31 -10.25 34.11
CA VAL A 178 4.22 -8.79 34.08
C VAL A 178 4.97 -8.21 32.86
N LYS A 179 4.22 -7.80 31.83
CA LYS A 179 4.73 -7.00 30.72
C LYS A 179 5.10 -5.59 31.20
N ARG A 180 6.41 -5.32 31.36
CA ARG A 180 6.92 -3.96 31.56
C ARG A 180 6.98 -3.23 30.21
N THR A 181 6.01 -2.36 29.96
CA THR A 181 6.06 -1.39 28.86
C THR A 181 7.03 -0.25 29.21
N ARG A 182 7.87 0.18 28.25
CA ARG A 182 8.73 1.35 28.41
C ARG A 182 7.88 2.60 28.67
N SER A 183 8.29 3.42 29.63
CA SER A 183 7.67 4.72 29.92
C SER A 183 7.71 5.64 28.70
N LYS A 184 6.57 6.28 28.44
CA LYS A 184 6.31 7.20 27.33
C LYS A 184 7.24 8.42 27.46
N SER A 185 8.09 8.68 26.47
CA SER A 185 8.82 9.96 26.39
C SER A 185 7.81 11.10 26.22
N GLU A 186 8.05 12.22 26.89
CA GLU A 186 7.20 13.41 26.80
C GLU A 186 7.08 13.91 25.35
N THR A 187 5.85 14.27 24.98
CA THR A 187 5.52 14.88 23.69
C THR A 187 6.08 16.29 23.63
N VAL A 188 7.11 16.52 22.81
CA VAL A 188 7.56 17.88 22.48
C VAL A 188 6.48 18.56 21.63
N ARG A 189 5.75 19.51 22.22
CA ARG A 189 4.83 20.40 21.47
C ARG A 189 5.63 21.51 20.81
N GLY A 190 6.14 21.25 19.61
CA GLY A 190 6.65 22.28 18.70
C GLY A 190 5.57 22.67 17.69
N VAL A 191 5.14 23.93 17.68
CA VAL A 191 4.27 24.46 16.62
C VAL A 191 5.15 24.74 15.40
N ALA A 192 4.93 24.02 14.30
CA ALA A 192 5.64 24.26 13.05
C ALA A 192 5.30 25.66 12.51
N ARG A 193 6.26 26.59 12.54
CA ARG A 193 6.11 27.88 11.84
C ARG A 193 6.24 27.61 10.34
N LYS A 194 5.18 27.95 9.60
CA LYS A 194 5.17 27.90 8.13
C LYS A 194 6.19 28.91 7.62
N ASN A 195 7.30 28.45 7.04
CA ASN A 195 8.22 29.33 6.32
C ASN A 195 7.44 29.98 5.17
N VAL A 196 7.30 31.30 5.22
CA VAL A 196 6.74 32.10 4.13
C VAL A 196 7.72 32.02 2.97
N ARG A 197 7.22 31.61 1.79
CA ARG A 197 8.03 31.61 0.57
C ARG A 197 8.46 33.06 0.28
N PRO A 198 9.74 33.36 0.05
CA PRO A 198 10.15 34.70 -0.34
C PRO A 198 9.45 35.07 -1.65
N ARG A 199 8.80 36.23 -1.65
CA ARG A 199 8.22 36.84 -2.85
C ARG A 199 9.38 37.39 -3.66
N VAL A 200 9.54 36.89 -4.89
CA VAL A 200 10.46 37.48 -5.86
C VAL A 200 9.79 38.77 -6.36
N GLU A 201 10.34 39.92 -5.99
CA GLU A 201 10.05 41.17 -6.68
C GLU A 201 10.81 41.14 -8.01
N VAL A 202 10.06 41.10 -9.10
CA VAL A 202 10.60 41.31 -10.44
C VAL A 202 10.95 42.80 -10.50
N MET A 203 12.25 43.13 -10.51
CA MET A 203 12.69 44.46 -10.93
C MET A 203 12.39 44.56 -12.42
N ASP A 204 11.48 45.49 -12.78
CA ASP A 204 11.25 45.83 -14.18
C ASP A 204 12.54 46.39 -14.80
N ASP A 205 12.93 45.76 -15.89
CA ASP A 205 14.04 46.17 -16.75
C ASP A 205 13.82 47.57 -17.34
N VAL A 206 14.93 48.27 -17.53
CA VAL A 206 15.08 49.62 -18.06
C VAL A 206 14.36 49.78 -19.42
N PRO A 207 13.63 50.90 -19.68
CA PRO A 207 12.93 51.08 -20.94
C PRO A 207 13.90 51.40 -22.09
N ALA A 208 13.82 50.62 -23.17
CA ALA A 208 14.41 50.93 -24.48
C ALA A 208 13.48 51.86 -25.29
N PRO A 209 14.00 52.64 -26.27
CA PRO A 209 13.26 53.72 -26.91
C PRO A 209 12.25 53.22 -27.95
N GLY A 210 11.08 53.86 -27.99
CA GLY A 210 9.92 53.41 -28.77
C GLY A 210 9.99 53.66 -30.29
N PRO A 211 9.16 52.94 -31.08
CA PRO A 211 8.90 53.25 -32.48
C PRO A 211 7.60 54.07 -32.67
N GLY A 212 7.52 54.75 -33.82
CA GLY A 212 6.60 55.86 -34.17
C GLY A 212 5.12 55.52 -34.46
N PRO A 213 4.38 56.47 -35.08
CA PRO A 213 2.95 56.71 -34.83
C PRO A 213 1.97 55.82 -35.62
N GLU A 214 0.83 55.52 -34.99
CA GLU A 214 -0.35 54.88 -35.62
C GLU A 214 -1.20 55.87 -36.45
N PRO A 215 -1.81 55.42 -37.57
CA PRO A 215 -2.78 56.20 -38.35
C PRO A 215 -4.17 56.32 -37.67
N GLY A 216 -4.84 57.46 -37.88
CA GLY A 216 -6.04 57.91 -37.18
C GLY A 216 -7.38 57.21 -37.48
N PRO A 217 -8.48 57.72 -36.88
CA PRO A 217 -9.73 56.99 -36.65
C PRO A 217 -10.73 57.06 -37.82
N PHE A 218 -11.51 55.99 -38.00
CA PHE A 218 -12.73 55.97 -38.81
C PHE A 218 -13.97 56.33 -37.96
N PRO A 219 -15.04 56.90 -38.56
CA PRO A 219 -16.16 57.49 -37.83
C PRO A 219 -17.31 56.52 -37.48
N ASP A 220 -17.96 56.83 -36.36
CA ASP A 220 -19.11 56.16 -35.72
C ASP A 220 -20.41 56.14 -36.56
N PRO A 221 -21.22 55.07 -36.44
CA PRO A 221 -22.65 55.11 -36.66
C PRO A 221 -23.47 54.92 -35.36
N GLY A 222 -24.10 56.00 -34.91
CA GLY A 222 -25.52 56.10 -34.47
C GLY A 222 -26.05 55.31 -33.24
N PRO A 223 -26.87 55.94 -32.37
CA PRO A 223 -27.35 55.32 -31.12
C PRO A 223 -28.58 54.43 -31.32
N GLY A 224 -28.51 53.19 -30.82
CA GLY A 224 -29.63 52.26 -30.64
C GLY A 224 -29.94 52.01 -29.15
N PRO A 225 -31.14 51.50 -28.80
CA PRO A 225 -31.80 51.77 -27.53
C PRO A 225 -31.26 50.97 -26.33
N HIS A 226 -31.35 51.59 -25.14
CA HIS A 226 -30.97 51.04 -23.84
C HIS A 226 -31.64 49.70 -23.51
N PRO A 227 -30.87 48.68 -23.07
CA PRO A 227 -31.40 47.55 -22.31
C PRO A 227 -31.55 47.90 -20.81
N PRO A 228 -32.47 47.23 -20.08
CA PRO A 228 -32.77 47.55 -18.68
C PRO A 228 -31.59 47.20 -17.76
N GLY A 229 -31.43 47.97 -16.69
CA GLY A 229 -30.37 47.79 -15.70
C GLY A 229 -30.41 46.42 -15.00
N PRO A 230 -29.25 45.93 -14.53
CA PRO A 230 -29.14 44.64 -13.86
C PRO A 230 -29.90 44.63 -12.52
N ASP A 231 -30.65 43.56 -12.30
CA ASP A 231 -31.39 43.28 -11.07
C ASP A 231 -30.50 43.31 -9.80
N PRO A 232 -31.07 43.61 -8.62
CA PRO A 232 -30.34 43.61 -7.36
C PRO A 232 -29.77 42.21 -7.07
N ARG A 233 -28.48 42.19 -6.73
CA ARG A 233 -27.76 40.98 -6.29
C ARG A 233 -28.55 40.29 -5.16
N PRO A 234 -28.81 38.97 -5.24
CA PRO A 234 -29.27 38.21 -4.09
C PRO A 234 -28.28 38.39 -2.94
N GLY A 235 -28.80 38.72 -1.75
CA GLY A 235 -28.03 38.81 -0.52
C GLY A 235 -27.34 37.49 -0.18
N PRO A 236 -26.39 37.50 0.78
CA PRO A 236 -25.67 36.30 1.17
C PRO A 236 -26.68 35.22 1.58
N ASN A 237 -26.63 34.10 0.86
CA ASN A 237 -27.43 32.93 1.17
C ASN A 237 -27.18 32.58 2.65
N PRO A 238 -28.21 32.44 3.50
CA PRO A 238 -28.05 31.79 4.79
C PRO A 238 -27.40 30.43 4.52
N GLY A 239 -26.28 30.15 5.20
CA GLY A 239 -25.63 28.84 5.09
C GLY A 239 -26.67 27.74 5.30
N PRO A 240 -26.58 26.61 4.59
CA PRO A 240 -27.39 25.45 4.95
C PRO A 240 -27.17 25.20 6.43
N GLY A 241 -28.26 25.20 7.19
CA GLY A 241 -28.26 24.82 8.59
C GLY A 241 -27.67 23.42 8.75
N ASP A 242 -27.28 23.12 9.98
CA ASP A 242 -26.78 21.82 10.43
C ASP A 242 -27.70 20.68 9.96
N GLU A 243 -27.48 20.18 8.75
CA GLU A 243 -27.88 18.85 8.33
C GLU A 243 -26.78 17.93 8.86
N ASP A 244 -27.15 17.05 9.80
CA ASP A 244 -26.29 16.07 10.47
C ASP A 244 -25.09 15.66 9.61
N GLU A 245 -23.94 16.30 9.84
CA GLU A 245 -22.69 15.95 9.18
C GLU A 245 -22.38 14.52 9.61
N ILE A 246 -22.73 13.54 8.77
CA ILE A 246 -22.51 12.13 9.11
C ILE A 246 -20.99 11.93 9.24
N LYS A 247 -20.55 11.86 10.50
CA LYS A 247 -19.15 11.86 10.90
C LYS A 247 -18.44 10.66 10.31
N ILE A 248 -17.30 10.87 9.65
CA ILE A 248 -16.42 9.78 9.24
C ILE A 248 -15.54 9.42 10.44
N LEU A 249 -15.49 8.13 10.80
CA LEU A 249 -14.66 7.65 11.89
C LEU A 249 -13.18 7.88 11.57
N SER A 250 -12.49 8.59 12.45
CA SER A 250 -11.10 8.99 12.27
C SER A 250 -10.15 7.93 12.85
N PRO A 251 -9.02 7.62 12.18
CA PRO A 251 -7.98 6.75 12.72
C PRO A 251 -7.32 7.27 14.01
N ARG A 252 -7.56 8.55 14.38
CA ARG A 252 -7.06 9.12 15.63
C ARG A 252 -7.86 8.67 16.85
N ASP A 253 -9.16 8.47 16.64
CA ASP A 253 -10.12 8.26 17.73
C ASP A 253 -10.53 6.77 17.82
N VAL A 254 -10.29 6.00 16.76
CA VAL A 254 -10.65 4.57 16.68
C VAL A 254 -9.41 3.71 16.46
N ARG A 255 -9.18 2.76 17.36
CA ARG A 255 -8.22 1.67 17.16
C ARG A 255 -8.81 0.68 16.15
N PHE A 256 -8.08 0.46 15.07
CA PHE A 256 -8.48 -0.39 13.97
C PHE A 256 -7.54 -1.59 13.81
N ARG A 257 -8.10 -2.78 13.65
CA ARG A 257 -7.36 -3.97 13.23
C ARG A 257 -8.19 -4.78 12.26
N ALA A 258 -7.59 -5.19 11.14
CA ALA A 258 -8.23 -6.08 10.18
C ALA A 258 -7.34 -7.29 9.89
N PHE A 259 -7.96 -8.44 9.67
CA PHE A 259 -7.29 -9.67 9.25
C PHE A 259 -8.23 -10.56 8.46
N ARG A 260 -7.67 -11.39 7.58
CA ARG A 260 -8.45 -12.33 6.78
C ARG A 260 -9.04 -13.42 7.68
N SER A 261 -10.31 -13.75 7.46
CA SER A 261 -11.02 -14.80 8.19
C SER A 261 -12.05 -15.45 7.26
N GLY A 262 -11.81 -16.69 6.86
CA GLY A 262 -12.67 -17.41 5.91
C GLY A 262 -12.68 -16.75 4.52
N ASP A 263 -13.88 -16.51 4.00
CA ASP A 263 -14.14 -15.91 2.69
C ASP A 263 -14.11 -14.36 2.69
N GLY A 264 -13.77 -13.73 3.82
CA GLY A 264 -13.71 -12.28 3.95
C GLY A 264 -12.70 -11.79 4.99
N TYR A 265 -12.99 -10.64 5.58
CA TYR A 265 -12.15 -9.97 6.58
C TYR A 265 -12.94 -9.79 7.88
N ARG A 266 -12.24 -9.97 9.00
CA ARG A 266 -12.73 -9.56 10.31
C ARG A 266 -12.06 -8.25 10.69
N ILE A 267 -12.87 -7.23 10.96
CA ILE A 267 -12.45 -5.90 11.37
C ILE A 267 -12.83 -5.71 12.83
N VAL A 268 -11.86 -5.34 13.65
CA VAL A 268 -12.05 -5.03 15.07
C VAL A 268 -11.82 -3.53 15.26
N LEU A 269 -12.83 -2.87 15.81
CA LEU A 269 -12.85 -1.44 16.11
C LEU A 269 -12.96 -1.25 17.62
N GLN A 270 -12.23 -0.29 18.18
CA GLN A 270 -12.35 0.08 19.58
C GLN A 270 -12.05 1.56 19.76
N SER A 271 -12.96 2.28 20.40
CA SER A 271 -12.79 3.67 20.80
C SER A 271 -12.71 3.76 22.33
N ASP A 272 -12.10 4.83 22.86
CA ASP A 272 -12.20 5.15 24.29
C ASP A 272 -13.45 6.01 24.59
N ASP A 273 -14.02 6.64 23.56
CA ASP A 273 -15.25 7.46 23.62
C ASP A 273 -16.40 6.79 22.82
N GLU A 274 -17.64 7.16 23.13
CA GLU A 274 -18.81 6.76 22.35
C GLU A 274 -18.83 7.52 21.01
N LEU A 275 -18.78 6.77 19.91
CA LEU A 275 -18.65 7.34 18.56
C LEU A 275 -19.55 6.59 17.58
N SER A 276 -20.35 7.33 16.82
CA SER A 276 -21.08 6.81 15.67
C SER A 276 -20.65 7.52 14.39
N GLY A 277 -20.65 6.79 13.28
CA GLY A 277 -20.27 7.35 12.00
C GLY A 277 -20.04 6.34 10.90
N ARG A 278 -19.52 6.82 9.77
CA ARG A 278 -19.15 5.97 8.64
C ARG A 278 -17.71 5.49 8.77
N LEU A 279 -17.49 4.21 8.50
CA LEU A 279 -16.17 3.62 8.41
C LEU A 279 -15.71 3.60 6.96
N LYS A 280 -14.67 4.36 6.64
CA LYS A 280 -14.03 4.33 5.32
C LYS A 280 -12.88 3.33 5.32
N LEU A 281 -12.84 2.45 4.34
CA LEU A 281 -11.81 1.42 4.18
C LEU A 281 -10.91 1.70 2.98
N ARG A 282 -9.64 1.32 3.11
CA ARG A 282 -8.65 1.35 2.03
C ARG A 282 -7.77 0.11 2.09
N ALA A 283 -7.30 -0.36 0.96
CA ALA A 283 -6.25 -1.36 0.88
C ALA A 283 -4.89 -0.67 0.91
N VAL A 284 -3.93 -1.25 1.62
CA VAL A 284 -2.54 -0.79 1.66
C VAL A 284 -1.68 -1.84 0.97
N GLY A 285 -1.06 -1.44 -0.13
CA GLY A 285 -0.07 -2.24 -0.84
C GLY A 285 1.28 -1.55 -0.87
N GLU A 286 2.25 -2.20 -1.51
CA GLU A 286 3.62 -1.71 -1.63
C GLU A 286 3.69 -0.36 -2.38
N THR A 287 2.85 -0.18 -3.41
CA THR A 287 2.82 1.01 -4.28
C THR A 287 1.93 2.12 -3.74
N GLY A 288 1.21 1.92 -2.63
CA GLY A 288 0.37 2.95 -2.03
C GLY A 288 -0.97 2.44 -1.48
N LYS A 289 -1.93 3.35 -1.39
CA LYS A 289 -3.27 3.08 -0.86
C LYS A 289 -4.28 3.02 -2.01
N PHE A 290 -5.12 2.00 -2.00
CA PHE A 290 -6.13 1.76 -3.02
C PHE A 290 -7.53 1.78 -2.39
N THR A 291 -8.53 2.12 -3.20
CA THR A 291 -9.94 1.95 -2.84
C THR A 291 -10.28 0.46 -2.82
N VAL A 292 -11.26 0.09 -1.99
CA VAL A 292 -11.77 -1.28 -1.87
C VAL A 292 -13.27 -1.29 -2.10
N ASP A 293 -13.77 -2.27 -2.82
CA ASP A 293 -15.21 -2.39 -3.06
C ASP A 293 -15.79 -3.37 -2.04
N VAL A 294 -16.47 -2.80 -1.05
CA VAL A 294 -17.12 -3.57 0.02
C VAL A 294 -18.45 -4.07 -0.50
N THR A 295 -18.64 -5.38 -0.51
CA THR A 295 -19.88 -6.03 -0.98
C THR A 295 -20.84 -6.35 0.14
N GLU A 296 -20.31 -6.73 1.31
CA GLU A 296 -21.10 -7.08 2.48
C GLU A 296 -20.40 -6.64 3.76
N ALA A 297 -21.17 -6.15 4.74
CA ALA A 297 -20.70 -5.90 6.09
C ALA A 297 -21.76 -6.37 7.10
N LEU A 298 -21.34 -7.19 8.06
CA LEU A 298 -22.17 -7.72 9.14
C LEU A 298 -21.51 -7.40 10.48
N ASP A 299 -22.28 -6.85 11.40
CA ASP A 299 -21.88 -6.73 12.80
C ASP A 299 -22.02 -8.09 13.49
N GLU A 300 -20.93 -8.64 14.02
CA GLU A 300 -20.95 -9.96 14.68
C GLU A 300 -21.58 -9.90 16.09
N VAL A 301 -21.63 -8.72 16.72
CA VAL A 301 -22.17 -8.57 18.09
C VAL A 301 -23.68 -8.38 18.04
N GLU A 302 -24.15 -7.50 17.16
CA GLU A 302 -25.58 -7.20 17.00
C GLU A 302 -26.26 -8.13 15.98
N ASN A 303 -25.49 -8.94 15.24
CA ASN A 303 -25.93 -9.75 14.10
C ASN A 303 -26.73 -8.94 13.07
N LYS A 304 -26.33 -7.66 12.89
CA LYS A 304 -27.00 -6.68 12.05
C LYS A 304 -26.22 -6.47 10.76
N GLN A 305 -26.90 -6.58 9.63
CA GLN A 305 -26.30 -6.24 8.34
C GLN A 305 -26.24 -4.71 8.21
N LEU A 306 -25.05 -4.19 7.88
CA LEU A 306 -24.80 -2.76 7.72
C LEU A 306 -24.95 -2.35 6.26
N GLU A 307 -25.38 -1.11 6.03
CA GLU A 307 -25.42 -0.56 4.67
C GLU A 307 -24.00 -0.29 4.19
N VAL A 308 -23.68 -0.73 2.97
CA VAL A 308 -22.35 -0.62 2.39
C VAL A 308 -22.38 0.19 1.11
N LYS A 309 -21.34 1.00 0.93
CA LYS A 309 -21.01 1.75 -0.29
C LYS A 309 -19.59 1.36 -0.72
N PRO A 310 -19.19 1.64 -1.97
CA PRO A 310 -17.80 1.46 -2.38
C PRO A 310 -16.84 2.14 -1.38
N SER A 311 -15.94 1.36 -0.77
CA SER A 311 -14.99 1.78 0.26
C SER A 311 -15.58 2.36 1.56
N MET A 312 -16.88 2.21 1.82
CA MET A 312 -17.54 2.77 3.00
C MET A 312 -18.56 1.80 3.61
N ILE A 313 -18.62 1.79 4.94
CA ILE A 313 -19.63 1.09 5.72
C ILE A 313 -20.34 2.16 6.57
N ASP A 314 -21.65 2.27 6.42
CA ASP A 314 -22.45 3.27 7.10
C ASP A 314 -22.97 2.77 8.46
N ASP A 315 -23.39 3.70 9.32
CA ASP A 315 -23.98 3.43 10.65
C ASP A 315 -23.17 2.55 11.60
N VAL A 316 -21.86 2.75 11.63
CA VAL A 316 -20.98 2.09 12.61
C VAL A 316 -21.01 2.85 13.92
N SER A 317 -21.66 2.28 14.93
CA SER A 317 -21.68 2.79 16.31
C SER A 317 -20.70 2.03 17.21
N LEU A 318 -19.89 2.73 18.00
CA LEU A 318 -18.89 2.19 18.92
C LEU A 318 -19.15 2.68 20.34
N ASP A 319 -19.32 1.75 21.27
CA ASP A 319 -19.41 2.07 22.71
C ASP A 319 -18.01 2.30 23.30
N ALA A 320 -17.92 3.24 24.24
CA ALA A 320 -16.68 3.58 24.92
C ALA A 320 -16.01 2.35 25.57
N GLY A 321 -14.79 2.05 25.16
CA GLY A 321 -13.96 0.96 25.69
C GLY A 321 -14.33 -0.44 25.17
N VAL A 322 -15.44 -0.62 24.46
CA VAL A 322 -15.91 -1.92 23.97
C VAL A 322 -15.35 -2.20 22.57
N LYS A 323 -14.97 -3.45 22.32
CA LYS A 323 -14.53 -3.90 20.99
C LYS A 323 -15.74 -4.28 20.16
N LYS A 324 -15.89 -3.63 19.01
CA LYS A 324 -16.86 -4.00 17.98
C LYS A 324 -16.19 -4.82 16.89
N THR A 325 -16.83 -5.89 16.46
CA THR A 325 -16.29 -6.79 15.44
C THR A 325 -17.22 -6.87 14.25
N LEU A 326 -16.70 -6.53 13.08
CA LEU A 326 -17.42 -6.58 11.81
C LEU A 326 -16.84 -7.68 10.92
N ARG A 327 -17.70 -8.45 10.27
CA ARG A 327 -17.33 -9.35 9.17
C ARG A 327 -17.64 -8.65 7.86
N VAL A 328 -16.63 -8.52 7.00
CA VAL A 328 -16.70 -7.73 5.78
C VAL A 328 -16.23 -8.56 4.59
N LYS A 329 -16.98 -8.56 3.49
CA LYS A 329 -16.56 -9.12 2.21
C LYS A 329 -16.16 -8.00 1.25
N ILE A 330 -15.12 -8.26 0.48
CA ILE A 330 -14.56 -7.31 -0.47
C ILE A 330 -14.48 -8.02 -1.81
N ASP A 331 -14.90 -7.33 -2.86
CA ASP A 331 -14.78 -7.80 -4.24
C ASP A 331 -13.33 -7.65 -4.69
N SER A 332 -12.52 -8.68 -4.46
CA SER A 332 -11.13 -8.72 -4.90
C SER A 332 -10.63 -10.15 -5.04
N ASP A 333 -9.92 -10.42 -6.13
CA ASP A 333 -9.27 -11.70 -6.42
C ASP A 333 -7.99 -11.93 -5.57
N THR A 334 -7.62 -10.97 -4.72
CA THR A 334 -6.36 -11.01 -3.95
C THR A 334 -6.53 -10.61 -2.49
N ASP A 335 -5.60 -11.09 -1.67
CA ASP A 335 -5.53 -10.75 -0.25
C ASP A 335 -5.04 -9.31 -0.08
N LEU A 336 -5.88 -8.49 0.53
CA LEU A 336 -5.64 -7.07 0.77
C LEU A 336 -5.36 -6.84 2.26
N VAL A 337 -4.39 -5.96 2.53
CA VAL A 337 -4.20 -5.42 3.88
C VAL A 337 -5.10 -4.20 4.02
N LEU A 338 -6.10 -4.28 4.89
CA LEU A 338 -7.06 -3.19 5.08
C LEU A 338 -6.56 -2.18 6.12
N ALA A 339 -6.90 -0.93 5.89
CA ALA A 339 -6.70 0.18 6.82
C ALA A 339 -7.89 1.13 6.79
N MET A 340 -8.10 1.86 7.89
CA MET A 340 -9.05 2.97 7.90
C MET A 340 -8.58 4.13 7.03
N GLY A 341 -9.51 4.65 6.22
CA GLY A 341 -9.37 5.93 5.55
C GLY A 341 -9.84 7.06 6.46
N GLY A 342 -8.94 7.99 6.76
CA GLY A 342 -9.30 9.28 7.35
C GLY A 342 -9.62 10.33 6.29
#